data_AF-X1B247-F1
#
_entry.id   AF-X1B247-F1
#
_cell.length_a   1.000
_cell.length_b   1.000
_cell.length_c   1.000
_cell.angle_alpha   90.00
_cell.angle_beta   90.00
_cell.angle_gamma   90.00
#
_symmetry.space_group_name_H-M   'P 1'
#
loop_
_entity.id
_entity.type
_entity.pdbx_description
1 polymer ?
#
loop_
_entity_poly.entity_id
_entity_poly.type
_entity_poly.pdbx_seq_one_letter_code
_entity_poly.pdbx_strand_id
1 'polypeptide(L)'
;GFLNHEFKLLKQGLKPLNRYCEIIDTLQMARQKHPGQRNSLDALCKRYQVDSSARDLHGALLDARLLGLVYLAMTGGQTSLFAEEDIDLVDRSDASSNEKTTPAKQYNVKVIRATNEETKSHEDYLARMQEKNGGACVWETEK
;
A
#
# COMPACT_ATOMS: atom_id res chain seq x y z
N GLY A 1 22.81 6.39 21.51
CA GLY A 1 23.33 5.84 20.25
C GLY A 1 24.66 6.46 19.90
N PHE A 2 25.45 5.79 19.06
CA PHE A 2 26.82 6.18 18.67
C PHE A 2 26.93 7.62 18.19
N LEU A 3 26.11 8.04 17.22
CA LEU A 3 26.17 9.41 16.67
C LEU A 3 25.92 10.51 17.72
N ASN A 4 24.95 10.31 18.62
CA ASN A 4 24.69 11.26 19.71
C ASN A 4 25.84 11.33 20.72
N HIS A 5 26.62 10.24 20.87
CA HIS A 5 27.81 10.23 21.71
C HIS A 5 28.94 11.03 21.04
N GLU A 6 29.19 10.79 19.75
CA GLU A 6 30.18 11.55 18.98
C GLU A 6 29.88 13.06 18.96
N PHE A 7 28.61 13.47 18.83
CA PHE A 7 28.22 14.87 18.94
C PHE A 7 28.57 15.51 20.28
N LYS A 8 28.48 14.75 21.38
CA LYS A 8 28.90 15.24 22.71
C LYS A 8 30.42 15.38 22.79
N LEU A 9 31.17 14.48 22.19
CA LEU A 9 32.65 14.52 22.18
C LEU A 9 33.20 15.71 21.39
N LEU A 10 32.52 16.13 20.32
CA LEU A 10 32.94 17.29 19.51
C LEU A 10 32.91 18.62 20.28
N LYS A 11 32.21 18.71 21.43
CA LYS A 11 32.11 19.92 22.29
C LYS A 11 31.69 21.21 21.57
N GLN A 12 31.03 21.09 20.41
CA GLN A 12 30.55 22.20 19.60
C GLN A 12 29.12 22.65 19.94
N GLY A 13 28.54 22.15 21.04
CA GLY A 13 27.15 22.43 21.40
C GLY A 13 26.12 21.81 20.45
N LEU A 14 26.50 20.77 19.70
CA LEU A 14 25.60 20.03 18.83
C LEU A 14 24.48 19.39 19.66
N LYS A 15 23.25 19.54 19.18
CA LYS A 15 22.06 18.92 19.79
C LYS A 15 22.02 17.43 19.41
N PRO A 16 21.21 16.61 20.10
CA PRO A 16 21.00 15.22 19.67
C PRO A 16 20.41 15.16 18.25
N LEU A 17 20.70 14.07 17.53
CA LEU A 17 20.35 13.90 16.12
C LEU A 17 18.85 14.02 15.85
N ASN A 18 18.02 13.53 16.77
CA ASN A 18 16.56 13.62 16.70
C ASN A 18 16.02 15.06 16.70
N ARG A 19 16.85 16.07 17.02
CA ARG A 19 16.45 17.47 16.91
C ARG A 19 16.61 18.03 15.51
N TYR A 20 17.40 17.37 14.66
CA TYR A 20 17.66 17.78 13.28
C TYR A 20 16.86 16.97 12.27
N CYS A 21 16.62 15.70 12.55
CA CYS A 21 15.86 14.82 11.66
C CYS A 21 15.03 13.79 12.44
N GLU A 22 14.02 13.26 11.76
CA GLU A 22 13.30 12.09 12.22
C GLU A 22 14.16 10.83 12.04
N ILE A 23 14.12 9.94 13.03
CA ILE A 23 14.90 8.70 13.04
C ILE A 23 13.92 7.54 13.01
N ILE A 24 13.99 6.74 11.94
CA ILE A 24 13.12 5.59 11.74
C ILE A 24 13.88 4.30 12.06
N ASP A 25 13.33 3.48 12.97
CA ASP A 25 13.82 2.13 13.23
C ASP A 25 13.17 1.13 12.27
N THR A 26 13.90 0.78 11.21
CA THR A 26 13.43 -0.17 10.19
C THR A 26 13.24 -1.59 10.72
N LEU A 27 13.91 -1.97 11.82
CA LEU A 27 13.72 -3.28 12.44
C LEU A 27 12.37 -3.36 13.16
N GLN A 28 11.96 -2.28 13.82
CA GLN A 28 10.64 -2.20 14.42
C GLN A 28 9.54 -2.30 13.36
N MET A 29 9.70 -1.60 12.24
CA MET A 29 8.79 -1.72 11.08
C MET A 29 8.71 -3.15 10.57
N ALA A 30 9.85 -3.83 10.41
CA ALA A 30 9.88 -5.21 9.96
C ALA A 30 9.18 -6.17 10.95
N ARG A 31 9.35 -5.96 12.27
CA ARG A 31 8.68 -6.75 13.32
C ARG A 31 7.17 -6.58 13.32
N GLN A 32 6.68 -5.37 13.03
CA GLN A 32 5.24 -5.10 12.92
C GLN A 32 4.65 -5.76 11.67
N LYS A 33 5.33 -5.64 10.51
CA LYS A 33 4.87 -6.27 9.26
C LYS A 33 4.94 -7.79 9.29
N HIS A 34 5.91 -8.35 10.01
CA HIS A 34 6.18 -9.79 10.02
C HIS A 34 6.37 -10.31 11.45
N PRO A 35 5.29 -10.37 12.22
CA PRO A 35 5.33 -10.81 13.61
C PRO A 35 5.72 -12.29 13.70
N GLY A 36 6.52 -12.65 14.71
CA GLY A 36 6.95 -14.03 14.97
C GLY A 36 7.99 -14.60 13.99
N GLN A 37 8.46 -13.80 13.02
CA GLN A 37 9.41 -14.25 12.00
C GLN A 37 10.80 -13.64 12.17
N ARG A 38 11.80 -14.18 11.46
CA ARG A 38 13.16 -13.63 11.43
C ARG A 38 13.17 -12.32 10.64
N ASN A 39 13.50 -11.22 11.31
CA ASN A 39 13.57 -9.87 10.73
C ASN A 39 15.02 -9.35 10.60
N SER A 40 15.98 -10.25 10.38
CA SER A 40 17.35 -9.85 10.03
C SER A 40 17.43 -9.40 8.58
N LEU A 41 18.43 -8.58 8.23
CA LEU A 41 18.63 -8.10 6.85
C LEU A 41 18.63 -9.24 5.83
N ASP A 42 19.35 -10.34 6.10
CA ASP A 42 19.35 -11.52 5.21
C ASP A 42 17.98 -12.16 5.02
N ALA A 43 17.18 -12.23 6.08
CA ALA A 43 15.85 -12.81 6.02
C ALA A 43 14.91 -11.91 5.20
N LEU A 44 15.04 -10.60 5.35
CA LEU A 44 14.27 -9.62 4.59
C LEU A 44 14.69 -9.58 3.13
N CYS A 45 16.00 -9.64 2.81
CA CYS A 45 16.48 -9.71 1.42
C CYS A 45 15.90 -10.95 0.71
N LYS A 46 15.94 -12.12 1.35
CA LYS A 46 15.34 -13.34 0.78
C LYS A 46 13.83 -13.21 0.58
N ARG A 47 13.12 -12.61 1.55
CA ARG A 47 11.65 -12.43 1.48
C ARG A 47 11.24 -11.52 0.33
N TYR A 48 11.93 -10.40 0.19
CA TYR A 48 11.61 -9.39 -0.81
C TYR A 48 12.34 -9.61 -2.13
N GLN A 49 13.01 -10.76 -2.30
CA GLN A 49 13.74 -11.13 -3.52
C GLN A 49 14.77 -10.06 -3.92
N VAL A 50 15.37 -9.41 -2.91
CA VAL A 50 16.45 -8.45 -3.10
C VAL A 50 17.75 -9.23 -3.26
N ASP A 51 18.41 -9.04 -4.40
CA ASP A 51 19.69 -9.70 -4.67
C ASP A 51 20.77 -9.24 -3.68
N SER A 52 21.30 -10.19 -2.92
CA SER A 52 22.41 -10.01 -1.98
C SER A 52 23.65 -10.79 -2.41
N SER A 53 23.75 -11.24 -3.66
CA SER A 53 24.87 -12.03 -4.19
C SER A 53 26.22 -11.32 -4.05
N ALA A 54 26.25 -10.00 -4.19
CA ALA A 54 27.46 -9.18 -4.02
C ALA A 54 27.90 -9.01 -2.55
N ARG A 55 27.22 -9.64 -1.58
CA ARG A 55 27.41 -9.47 -0.12
C ARG A 55 28.41 -10.49 0.46
N ASP A 56 29.55 -10.70 -0.19
CA ASP A 56 30.61 -11.57 0.34
C ASP A 56 31.34 -10.90 1.53
N LEU A 57 31.59 -9.59 1.44
CA LEU A 57 32.14 -8.79 2.53
C LEU A 57 31.02 -7.92 3.13
N HIS A 58 30.74 -8.09 4.42
CA HIS A 58 29.73 -7.34 5.16
C HIS A 58 30.15 -5.87 5.35
N GLY A 59 30.04 -5.07 4.29
CA GLY A 59 30.40 -3.67 4.28
C GLY A 59 29.20 -2.77 4.59
N ALA A 60 29.39 -1.78 5.46
CA ALA A 60 28.35 -0.83 5.84
C ALA A 60 27.72 -0.10 4.63
N LEU A 61 28.50 0.15 3.57
CA LEU A 61 28.00 0.77 2.35
C LEU A 61 27.01 -0.13 1.59
N LEU A 62 27.35 -1.42 1.47
CA LEU A 62 26.49 -2.39 0.79
C LEU A 62 25.24 -2.67 1.64
N ASP A 63 25.41 -2.79 2.95
CA ASP A 63 24.30 -2.99 3.89
C ASP A 63 23.34 -1.79 3.89
N ALA A 64 23.85 -0.56 3.82
CA ALA A 64 23.00 0.63 3.68
C ALA A 64 22.18 0.60 2.38
N ARG A 65 22.77 0.14 1.28
CA ARG A 65 22.06 -0.04 0.01
C ARG A 65 20.99 -1.11 0.09
N LEU A 66 21.32 -2.29 0.62
CA LEU A 66 20.37 -3.39 0.79
C LEU A 66 19.22 -3.01 1.73
N LEU A 67 19.51 -2.32 2.83
CA LEU A 67 18.50 -1.77 3.73
C LEU A 67 17.58 -0.78 3.01
N GLY A 68 18.11 0.07 2.13
CA GLY A 68 17.30 0.98 1.31
C GLY A 68 16.34 0.24 0.38
N LEU A 69 16.81 -0.82 -0.30
CA LEU A 69 15.97 -1.66 -1.17
C LEU A 69 14.90 -2.41 -0.36
N VAL A 70 15.27 -2.98 0.78
CA VAL A 70 14.33 -3.65 1.68
C VAL A 70 13.30 -2.67 2.23
N TYR A 71 13.71 -1.47 2.62
CA TYR A 71 12.79 -0.42 3.07
C TYR A 71 11.79 -0.05 1.97
N LEU A 72 12.26 0.15 0.74
CA LEU A 72 11.39 0.38 -0.42
C LEU A 72 10.45 -0.80 -0.65
N ALA A 73 10.90 -2.05 -0.53
CA ALA A 73 10.01 -3.21 -0.68
C ALA A 73 8.98 -3.33 0.47
N MET A 74 9.35 -2.92 1.68
CA MET A 74 8.44 -2.89 2.83
C MET A 74 7.37 -1.79 2.72
N THR A 75 7.70 -0.65 2.11
CA THR A 75 6.85 0.55 2.08
C THR A 75 6.21 0.84 0.72
N GLY A 76 6.82 0.38 -0.36
CA GLY A 76 6.44 0.65 -1.75
C GLY A 76 5.44 -0.34 -2.33
N GLY A 77 4.57 -0.93 -1.49
CA GLY A 77 3.53 -1.83 -1.96
C GLY A 77 2.61 -1.14 -2.99
N GLN A 78 2.17 -1.91 -3.98
CA GLN A 78 0.94 -1.60 -4.70
C GLN A 78 -0.18 -1.63 -3.66
N THR A 79 -0.87 -0.50 -3.46
CA THR A 79 -2.16 -0.51 -2.77
C THR A 79 -3.01 -1.54 -3.50
N SER A 80 -3.42 -2.60 -2.79
CA SER A 80 -4.26 -3.64 -3.40
C SER A 80 -5.39 -2.93 -4.14
N LEU A 81 -5.67 -3.37 -5.38
CA LEU A 81 -6.75 -2.80 -6.20
C LEU A 81 -8.11 -2.87 -5.47
N PHE A 82 -8.19 -3.69 -4.41
CA PHE A 82 -9.35 -3.92 -3.55
C PHE A 82 -8.98 -3.93 -2.05
N ALA A 83 -7.92 -3.25 -1.60
CA ALA A 83 -7.74 -3.06 -0.15
C ALA A 83 -8.77 -2.05 0.33
N GLU A 84 -9.91 -2.56 0.78
CA GLU A 84 -10.67 -1.91 1.83
C GLU A 84 -9.74 -1.88 3.04
N GLU A 85 -9.19 -0.71 3.33
CA GLU A 85 -8.38 -0.49 4.52
C GLU A 85 -9.32 -0.57 5.73
N ASP A 86 -9.48 -1.77 6.30
CA ASP A 86 -9.83 -1.92 7.70
C ASP A 86 -8.64 -1.38 8.51
N ILE A 87 -8.62 -0.05 8.64
CA ILE A 87 -7.80 0.62 9.63
C ILE A 87 -8.45 0.28 10.97
N ASP A 88 -7.93 -0.74 11.65
CA ASP A 88 -8.19 -1.00 13.06
C ASP A 88 -7.75 0.23 13.87
N LEU A 89 -8.64 1.22 13.95
CA LEU A 89 -8.56 2.35 14.85
C LEU A 89 -8.85 1.82 16.25
N VAL A 90 -7.75 1.55 16.95
CA VAL A 90 -7.61 1.52 18.41
C VAL A 90 -8.82 2.12 19.15
N ASP A 91 -9.53 1.22 19.82
CA ASP A 91 -10.41 1.39 20.97
C ASP A 91 -10.55 2.85 21.49
N ARG A 92 -11.62 3.51 21.01
CA ARG A 92 -12.30 4.56 21.75
C ARG A 92 -13.75 4.16 21.90
N SER A 93 -13.98 3.30 22.88
CA SER A 93 -15.28 3.19 23.54
C SER A 93 -15.90 4.57 23.79
N ASP A 94 -17.18 4.65 23.46
CA ASP A 94 -18.14 5.68 23.83
C ASP A 94 -18.20 6.95 22.94
N ALA A 95 -18.95 6.84 21.83
CA ALA A 95 -19.91 7.86 21.43
C ALA A 95 -20.86 7.31 20.37
N SER A 96 -22.14 7.25 20.71
CA SER A 96 -23.24 7.18 19.76
C SER A 96 -23.08 8.28 18.69
N SER A 97 -22.70 7.91 17.47
CA SER A 97 -22.83 8.78 16.31
C SER A 97 -23.71 8.11 15.27
N ASN A 98 -24.98 8.49 15.31
CA ASN A 98 -25.91 8.45 14.20
C ASN A 98 -25.22 9.12 13.00
N GLU A 99 -24.61 8.34 12.11
CA GLU A 99 -23.97 8.83 10.89
C GLU A 99 -25.06 9.41 9.98
N LYS A 100 -25.24 10.73 10.10
CA LYS A 100 -25.95 11.52 9.11
C LYS A 100 -25.13 11.47 7.83
N THR A 101 -25.54 10.63 6.89
CA THR A 101 -25.08 10.70 5.50
C THR A 101 -25.22 12.14 5.02
N THR A 102 -24.10 12.78 4.74
CA THR A 102 -24.10 14.11 4.14
C THR A 102 -24.68 13.98 2.73
N PRO A 103 -25.58 14.88 2.29
CA PRO A 103 -26.07 14.83 0.92
C PRO A 103 -24.88 15.03 -0.02
N ALA A 104 -24.61 14.02 -0.84
CA ALA A 104 -23.53 14.04 -1.81
C ALA A 104 -23.65 15.31 -2.66
N LYS A 105 -22.57 16.09 -2.73
CA LYS A 105 -22.49 17.30 -3.53
C LYS A 105 -22.80 16.94 -4.99
N GLN A 106 -23.93 17.41 -5.51
CA GLN A 106 -24.35 17.13 -6.88
C GLN A 106 -23.45 17.89 -7.85
N TYR A 107 -22.66 17.15 -8.62
CA TYR A 107 -21.87 17.71 -9.71
C TYR A 107 -22.64 17.53 -11.03
N ASN A 108 -22.79 18.60 -11.80
CA ASN A 108 -23.36 18.54 -13.15
C ASN A 108 -22.30 17.99 -14.12
N VAL A 109 -22.13 16.67 -14.12
CA VAL A 109 -21.22 15.97 -15.05
C VAL A 109 -21.94 15.70 -16.37
N LYS A 110 -21.24 15.87 -17.49
CA LYS A 110 -21.77 15.56 -18.82
C LYS A 110 -21.91 14.03 -18.96
N VAL A 111 -23.14 13.55 -19.09
CA VAL A 111 -23.42 12.15 -19.41
C VAL A 111 -23.30 11.96 -20.92
N ILE A 112 -22.31 11.16 -21.35
CA ILE A 112 -22.17 10.74 -22.75
C ILE A 112 -22.94 9.44 -22.90
N ARG A 113 -24.01 9.46 -23.70
CA ARG A 113 -24.82 8.27 -24.00
C ARG A 113 -24.14 7.44 -25.08
N ALA A 114 -24.39 6.14 -25.07
CA ALA A 114 -24.03 5.27 -26.16
C ALA A 114 -24.67 5.76 -27.48
N THR A 115 -23.92 5.63 -28.56
CA THR A 115 -24.39 5.89 -29.91
C THR A 115 -25.32 4.76 -30.38
N ASN A 116 -26.07 5.01 -31.46
CA ASN A 116 -26.96 4.00 -32.04
C ASN A 116 -26.18 2.77 -32.54
N GLU A 117 -24.94 2.95 -33.03
CA GLU A 117 -24.07 1.86 -33.48
C GLU A 117 -23.58 1.00 -32.32
N GLU A 118 -23.19 1.61 -31.20
CA GLU A 118 -22.78 0.90 -29.98
C GLU A 118 -23.97 0.13 -29.37
N THR A 119 -25.15 0.72 -29.38
CA THR A 119 -26.39 0.08 -28.89
C THR A 119 -26.73 -1.15 -29.72
N LYS A 120 -26.63 -1.05 -31.06
CA LYS A 120 -26.86 -2.19 -31.95
C LYS A 120 -25.81 -3.29 -31.76
N SER A 121 -24.54 -2.90 -31.61
CA SER A 121 -23.45 -3.85 -31.36
C SER A 121 -23.63 -4.59 -30.02
N HIS A 122 -24.18 -3.90 -29.01
CA HIS A 122 -24.54 -4.50 -27.72
C HIS A 122 -25.68 -5.51 -27.87
N GLU A 123 -26.73 -5.19 -28.61
CA GLU A 123 -27.84 -6.11 -28.89
C GLU A 123 -27.36 -7.38 -29.63
N ASP A 124 -26.52 -7.21 -30.65
CA ASP A 124 -25.91 -8.34 -31.39
C ASP A 124 -25.04 -9.22 -30.46
N TYR A 125 -24.34 -8.60 -29.50
CA TYR A 125 -23.55 -9.32 -28.50
C TYR A 125 -24.44 -10.13 -27.54
N LEU A 126 -25.53 -9.54 -27.05
CA LEU A 126 -26.49 -10.22 -26.17
C LEU A 126 -27.15 -11.41 -26.88
N ALA A 127 -27.54 -11.25 -28.15
CA ALA A 127 -28.10 -12.35 -28.96
C ALA A 127 -27.12 -13.53 -29.09
N ARG A 128 -25.84 -13.24 -29.40
CA ARG A 128 -24.79 -14.27 -29.46
C ARG A 128 -24.53 -14.94 -28.11
N MET A 129 -24.64 -14.19 -27.02
CA MET A 129 -24.44 -14.69 -25.66
C MET A 129 -25.59 -15.63 -25.25
N GLN A 130 -26.83 -15.29 -25.62
CA GLN A 130 -27.99 -16.16 -25.45
C GLN A 130 -27.90 -17.45 -26.27
N GLU A 131 -27.54 -17.35 -27.55
CA GLU A 131 -27.36 -18.53 -28.42
C GLU A 131 -26.33 -19.52 -27.86
N LYS A 132 -25.23 -19.02 -27.28
CA LYS A 132 -24.16 -19.86 -26.74
C LYS A 132 -24.46 -20.46 -25.36
N ASN A 133 -25.14 -19.70 -24.50
CA ASN A 133 -25.32 -20.08 -23.10
C ASN A 133 -26.70 -20.70 -22.81
N GLY A 134 -27.63 -20.69 -23.77
CA GLY A 134 -28.92 -21.40 -23.71
C GLY A 134 -29.85 -20.98 -22.57
N GLY A 135 -29.54 -19.90 -21.87
CA GLY A 135 -30.28 -19.36 -20.72
C GLY A 135 -30.80 -17.95 -20.98
N ALA A 136 -31.75 -17.51 -20.15
CA ALA A 136 -32.35 -16.18 -20.26
C ALA A 136 -31.31 -15.07 -19.98
N CYS A 137 -31.27 -14.05 -20.84
CA CYS A 137 -30.45 -12.87 -20.61
C CYS A 137 -31.11 -11.97 -19.55
N VAL A 138 -30.46 -11.79 -18.40
CA VAL A 138 -30.95 -10.94 -17.30
C VAL A 138 -31.09 -9.47 -17.74
N TRP A 139 -30.30 -9.03 -18.72
CA TRP A 139 -30.37 -7.68 -19.28
C TRP A 139 -31.71 -7.39 -19.97
N GLU A 140 -32.35 -8.41 -20.56
CA GLU A 140 -33.67 -8.25 -21.19
C GLU A 140 -34.82 -8.32 -20.20
N THR A 141 -34.61 -8.91 -19.01
CA THR A 141 -35.65 -9.01 -17.98
C THR A 141 -35.84 -7.74 -17.15
N GLU A 142 -34.88 -6.80 -17.19
CA GLU A 142 -34.91 -5.56 -16.40
C GLU A 142 -35.29 -4.30 -17.21
N LYS A 143 -35.71 -4.46 -18.47
CA LYS A 143 -36.13 -3.33 -19.34
C LYS A 143 -37.52 -2.80 -19.01
#